data_AF-A0A1Q9DRT4-F1
#
_entry.id   AF-A0A1Q9DRT4-F1
#
_cell.length_a   1.000
_cell.length_b   1.000
_cell.length_c   1.000
_cell.angle_alpha   90.00
_cell.angle_beta   90.00
_cell.angle_gamma   90.00
#
_symmetry.space_group_name_H-M   'P 1'
#
loop_
_entity.id
_entity.type
_entity.pdbx_description
1 polymer ?
#
loop_
_entity_poly.entity_id
_entity_poly.type
_entity_poly.pdbx_seq_one_letter_code
_entity_poly.pdbx_strand_id
1 'polypeptide(L)'
;MRRSFARTSALVRFVYSRCGASGGRDAAARGAVQVAPGDASALCRAIEANWPAVIPAGSGEGLLASLQSLPKLAELSELCGHRQVTVRLKKARFPVFGAAEGERTFGDVAKRSPYEDVEKVALRDVMAELQSQESPGRYAASVPLERDLPELSALLKPQEEALASSVGFALGPPVPGAPVMYLGAGGQRTPLHCDPTENITVVVQGQKRFRLFGPAAFPFLRPQGGLLPAISCWLSGVVPAVYSPVDAFAEASYWRRTSPRPGCPAPL
;
A
#
# COMPACT_ATOMS: atom_id res chain seq x y z
N MET A 1 14.55 -9.36 -26.85
CA MET A 1 13.52 -8.31 -26.75
C MET A 1 12.75 -8.46 -25.44
N ARG A 2 13.00 -7.61 -24.44
CA ARG A 2 12.15 -7.55 -23.23
C ARG A 2 10.96 -6.65 -23.55
N ARG A 3 9.75 -7.19 -23.66
CA ARG A 3 8.53 -6.38 -23.77
C ARG A 3 8.44 -5.53 -22.50
N SER A 4 8.58 -4.22 -22.66
CA SER A 4 8.34 -3.25 -21.60
C SER A 4 6.85 -3.29 -21.29
N PHE A 5 6.45 -4.09 -20.29
CA PHE A 5 5.08 -4.05 -19.78
C PHE A 5 4.75 -2.63 -19.36
N ALA A 6 3.53 -2.18 -19.70
CA ALA A 6 3.02 -0.88 -19.31
C ALA A 6 3.26 -0.68 -17.81
N ARG A 7 3.99 0.38 -17.48
CA ARG A 7 4.43 0.70 -16.12
C ARG A 7 3.30 1.24 -15.25
N THR A 8 2.04 1.08 -15.61
CA THR A 8 0.93 1.70 -14.87
C THR A 8 0.38 0.73 -13.85
N SER A 9 0.21 1.18 -12.62
CA SER A 9 -0.42 0.41 -11.55
C SER A 9 -1.69 1.09 -11.07
N ALA A 10 -2.79 0.35 -11.05
CA ALA A 10 -4.02 0.71 -10.39
C ALA A 10 -4.29 -0.30 -9.27
N LEU A 11 -4.61 0.20 -8.09
CA LEU A 11 -4.91 -0.63 -6.93
C LEU A 11 -6.03 -0.02 -6.09
N VAL A 12 -6.80 -0.90 -5.48
CA VAL A 12 -7.85 -0.56 -4.52
C VAL A 12 -7.44 -1.13 -3.17
N ARG A 13 -7.66 -0.35 -2.11
CA ARG A 13 -7.38 -0.77 -0.73
C ARG A 13 -8.65 -0.66 0.08
N PHE A 14 -9.04 -1.76 0.70
CA PHE A 14 -10.03 -1.83 1.76
C PHE A 14 -9.31 -1.72 3.11
N VAL A 15 -9.91 -1.01 4.05
CA VAL A 15 -9.29 -0.67 5.34
C VAL A 15 -10.26 -1.00 6.47
N TYR A 16 -9.78 -1.72 7.48
CA TYR A 16 -10.59 -2.19 8.60
C TYR A 16 -9.94 -1.83 9.94
N SER A 17 -10.77 -1.59 10.94
CA SER A 17 -10.39 -0.92 12.18
C SER A 17 -9.87 -1.84 13.31
N ARG A 18 -9.58 -3.12 13.05
CA ARG A 18 -8.96 -3.96 14.07
C ARG A 18 -7.62 -3.36 14.52
N CYS A 19 -7.62 -2.90 15.76
CA CYS A 19 -6.45 -2.40 16.46
C CYS A 19 -5.98 -3.45 17.47
N GLY A 20 -4.73 -3.89 17.35
CA GLY A 20 -4.08 -4.76 18.34
C GLY A 20 -4.18 -6.25 18.02
N ALA A 21 -3.14 -6.78 17.40
CA ALA A 21 -2.84 -8.20 17.49
C ALA A 21 -1.91 -8.43 18.69
N SER A 22 -2.33 -9.31 19.60
CA SER A 22 -1.54 -9.74 20.74
C SER A 22 -0.35 -10.59 20.28
N GLY A 23 0.83 -9.97 20.18
CA GLY A 23 2.11 -10.60 20.55
C GLY A 23 2.51 -11.91 19.86
N GLY A 24 2.46 -12.01 18.53
CA GLY A 24 3.17 -13.06 17.80
C GLY A 24 4.67 -12.75 17.71
N ARG A 25 5.52 -13.43 18.49
CA ARG A 25 6.97 -13.12 18.60
C ARG A 25 7.82 -13.44 17.36
N ASP A 26 7.32 -14.13 16.33
CA ASP A 26 8.21 -14.73 15.30
C ASP A 26 7.77 -14.63 13.82
N ALA A 27 6.85 -13.71 13.49
CA ALA A 27 6.36 -13.58 12.11
C ALA A 27 7.43 -13.16 11.08
N ALA A 28 8.49 -12.47 11.50
CA ALA A 28 9.39 -11.76 10.59
C ALA A 28 10.22 -12.66 9.66
N ALA A 29 10.40 -13.95 10.01
CA ALA A 29 11.25 -14.85 9.24
C ALA A 29 10.53 -15.54 8.06
N ARG A 30 9.19 -15.65 8.08
CA ARG A 30 8.47 -16.61 7.22
C ARG A 30 7.99 -16.07 5.86
N GLY A 31 8.24 -14.80 5.56
CA GLY A 31 7.71 -14.17 4.35
C GLY A 31 6.18 -14.09 4.36
N ALA A 32 5.58 -13.70 3.23
CA ALA A 32 4.12 -13.66 3.11
C ALA A 32 3.53 -15.06 2.91
N VAL A 33 2.51 -15.41 3.69
CA VAL A 33 1.81 -16.69 3.61
C VAL A 33 0.94 -16.71 2.36
N GLN A 34 1.03 -17.78 1.56
CA GLN A 34 0.11 -17.98 0.44
C GLN A 34 -1.19 -18.57 0.96
N VAL A 35 -2.30 -17.91 0.67
CA VAL A 35 -3.65 -18.35 1.04
C VAL A 35 -4.42 -18.69 -0.23
N ALA A 36 -5.06 -19.85 -0.28
CA ALA A 36 -5.83 -20.25 -1.44
C ALA A 36 -7.06 -19.34 -1.65
N PRO A 37 -7.47 -19.04 -2.90
CA PRO A 37 -8.72 -18.33 -3.15
C PRO A 37 -9.90 -19.04 -2.50
N GLY A 38 -10.64 -18.34 -1.65
CA GLY A 38 -11.80 -18.89 -0.92
C GLY A 38 -11.49 -19.53 0.43
N ASP A 39 -10.22 -19.70 0.82
CA ASP A 39 -9.86 -20.22 2.14
C ASP A 39 -9.92 -19.12 3.22
N ALA A 40 -11.14 -18.73 3.58
CA ALA A 40 -11.40 -17.74 4.61
C ALA A 40 -10.79 -18.14 5.97
N SER A 41 -10.74 -19.44 6.28
CA SER A 41 -10.17 -19.94 7.54
C SER A 41 -8.65 -19.72 7.61
N ALA A 42 -7.91 -20.01 6.54
CA ALA A 42 -6.48 -19.70 6.49
C ALA A 42 -6.22 -18.19 6.52
N LEU A 43 -7.06 -17.39 5.85
CA LEU A 43 -6.95 -15.93 5.91
C LEU A 43 -7.16 -15.42 7.35
N CYS A 44 -8.18 -15.90 8.06
CA CYS A 44 -8.44 -15.48 9.45
C CYS A 44 -7.29 -15.84 10.38
N ARG A 45 -6.72 -17.06 10.26
CA ARG A 45 -5.52 -17.45 11.02
C ARG A 45 -4.34 -16.53 10.74
N ALA A 46 -4.13 -16.12 9.49
CA ALA A 46 -3.06 -15.19 9.13
C ALA A 46 -3.30 -13.80 9.76
N ILE A 47 -4.54 -13.28 9.71
CA ILE A 47 -4.92 -12.00 10.33
C ILE A 47 -4.70 -12.07 11.86
N GLU A 48 -5.19 -13.11 12.52
CA GLU A 48 -5.03 -13.31 13.97
C GLU A 48 -3.56 -13.41 14.39
N ALA A 49 -2.74 -14.05 13.57
CA ALA A 49 -1.30 -14.17 13.78
C ALA A 49 -0.51 -12.90 13.39
N ASN A 50 -1.16 -11.87 12.85
CA ASN A 50 -0.55 -10.67 12.28
C ASN A 50 0.51 -11.02 11.20
N TRP A 51 0.16 -11.96 10.33
CA TRP A 51 1.01 -12.43 9.24
C TRP A 51 0.54 -11.83 7.91
N PRO A 52 1.48 -11.30 7.09
CA PRO A 52 1.12 -10.87 5.75
C PRO A 52 0.68 -12.07 4.93
N ALA A 53 -0.46 -11.97 4.27
CA ALA A 53 -1.00 -12.98 3.38
C ALA A 53 -1.04 -12.48 1.94
N VAL A 54 -0.80 -13.37 0.98
CA VAL A 54 -1.02 -13.17 -0.45
C VAL A 54 -2.03 -14.20 -0.91
N ILE A 55 -3.11 -13.72 -1.53
CA ILE A 55 -4.09 -14.58 -2.18
C ILE A 55 -3.88 -14.40 -3.68
N PRO A 56 -3.39 -15.43 -4.40
CA PRO A 56 -3.12 -15.30 -5.81
C PRO A 56 -4.42 -15.08 -6.58
N ALA A 57 -4.34 -14.32 -7.68
CA ALA A 57 -5.42 -14.28 -8.66
C ALA A 57 -5.54 -15.67 -9.29
N GLY A 58 -6.57 -16.42 -8.91
CA GLY A 58 -6.85 -17.76 -9.43
C GLY A 58 -8.20 -17.81 -10.13
N SER A 59 -8.36 -18.77 -11.04
CA SER A 59 -9.58 -19.07 -11.81
C SER A 59 -10.69 -19.74 -10.99
N GLY A 60 -10.65 -19.64 -9.66
CA GLY A 60 -11.61 -20.26 -8.77
C GLY A 60 -12.79 -19.34 -8.49
N GLU A 61 -13.96 -19.92 -8.27
CA GLU A 61 -15.08 -19.24 -7.63
C GLU A 61 -14.66 -18.82 -6.21
N GLY A 62 -15.02 -17.61 -5.80
CA GLY A 62 -14.75 -17.18 -4.43
C GLY A 62 -14.68 -15.66 -4.27
N LEU A 63 -14.42 -15.28 -3.01
CA LEU A 63 -14.44 -13.91 -2.51
C LEU A 63 -13.66 -12.89 -3.35
N LEU A 64 -12.56 -13.33 -3.97
CA LEU A 64 -11.67 -12.47 -4.77
C LEU A 64 -11.85 -12.63 -6.28
N ALA A 65 -12.66 -13.59 -6.73
CA ALA A 65 -12.93 -13.76 -8.16
C ALA A 65 -13.67 -12.54 -8.72
N SER A 66 -14.63 -12.01 -7.96
CA SER A 66 -15.37 -10.78 -8.28
C SER A 66 -14.51 -9.50 -8.24
N LEU A 67 -13.32 -9.56 -7.65
CA LEU A 67 -12.34 -8.47 -7.66
C LEU A 67 -11.41 -8.54 -8.89
N GLN A 68 -11.47 -9.61 -9.68
CA GLN A 68 -10.74 -9.70 -10.95
C GLN A 68 -11.51 -9.04 -12.10
N SER A 69 -12.82 -8.86 -11.96
CA SER A 69 -13.67 -8.17 -12.95
C SER A 69 -13.71 -6.65 -12.75
N LEU A 70 -12.75 -6.08 -12.04
CA LEU A 70 -12.69 -4.63 -11.82
C LEU A 70 -12.32 -3.90 -13.11
N PRO A 71 -12.84 -2.68 -13.30
CA PRO A 71 -12.71 -1.98 -14.55
C PRO A 71 -11.24 -1.68 -14.85
N LYS A 72 -10.84 -1.94 -16.09
CA LYS A 72 -9.51 -1.56 -16.59
C LYS A 72 -9.43 -0.03 -16.71
N LEU A 73 -8.23 0.51 -16.91
CA LEU A 73 -8.04 1.97 -17.02
C LEU A 73 -8.93 2.64 -18.07
N ALA A 74 -9.18 2.00 -19.22
CA ALA A 74 -10.06 2.55 -20.25
C ALA A 74 -11.51 2.70 -19.72
N GLU A 75 -12.02 1.66 -19.08
CA GLU A 75 -13.36 1.62 -18.49
C GLU A 75 -13.49 2.60 -17.30
N LEU A 76 -12.42 2.76 -16.50
CA LEU A 76 -12.36 3.77 -15.44
C LEU A 76 -12.45 5.21 -15.99
N SER A 77 -11.83 5.47 -17.13
CA SER A 77 -11.90 6.76 -17.82
C SER A 77 -13.31 7.11 -18.25
N GLU A 78 -14.04 6.15 -18.78
CA GLU A 78 -15.45 6.33 -19.16
C GLU A 78 -16.34 6.50 -17.92
N LEU A 79 -16.16 5.64 -16.92
CA LEU A 79 -17.00 5.61 -15.71
C LEU A 79 -16.86 6.88 -14.87
N CYS A 80 -15.62 7.32 -14.62
CA CYS A 80 -15.34 8.37 -13.64
C CYS A 80 -14.18 9.30 -14.02
N GLY A 81 -13.69 9.25 -15.26
CA GLY A 81 -12.56 10.08 -15.72
C GLY A 81 -12.80 11.59 -15.64
N HIS A 82 -14.06 12.03 -15.64
CA HIS A 82 -14.44 13.44 -15.48
C HIS A 82 -14.33 13.95 -14.03
N ARG A 83 -14.24 13.06 -13.04
CA ARG A 83 -14.16 13.42 -11.62
C ARG A 83 -12.81 14.04 -11.28
N GLN A 84 -12.81 14.97 -10.33
CA GLN A 84 -11.60 15.62 -9.83
C GLN A 84 -11.04 14.82 -8.66
N VAL A 85 -9.76 14.44 -8.74
CA VAL A 85 -9.06 13.70 -7.70
C VAL A 85 -7.85 14.48 -7.20
N THR A 86 -7.52 14.30 -5.92
CA THR A 86 -6.30 14.87 -5.36
C THR A 86 -5.10 14.02 -5.76
N VAL A 87 -4.12 14.63 -6.43
CA VAL A 87 -2.87 13.97 -6.83
C VAL A 87 -1.70 14.55 -6.07
N ARG A 88 -0.72 13.70 -5.78
CA ARG A 88 0.58 14.09 -5.27
C ARG A 88 1.49 14.43 -6.45
N LEU A 89 2.17 15.56 -6.35
CA LEU A 89 3.08 16.03 -7.40
C LEU A 89 4.50 15.55 -7.14
N LYS A 90 5.22 15.24 -8.23
CA LYS A 90 6.64 14.96 -8.21
C LYS A 90 7.40 16.24 -7.88
N LYS A 91 8.19 16.23 -6.80
CA LYS A 91 9.20 17.27 -6.58
C LYS A 91 10.51 16.90 -7.27
N ALA A 92 11.08 17.87 -7.97
CA ALA A 92 12.27 17.71 -8.78
C ALA A 92 13.60 17.76 -7.99
N ARG A 93 13.59 17.88 -6.65
CA ARG A 93 14.65 18.67 -6.01
C ARG A 93 15.52 18.13 -4.90
N PHE A 94 15.46 16.85 -4.55
CA PHE A 94 16.55 16.29 -3.74
C PHE A 94 17.01 14.95 -4.31
N PRO A 95 18.28 14.82 -4.73
CA PRO A 95 18.87 13.50 -4.86
C PRO A 95 18.80 12.87 -3.47
N VAL A 96 17.94 11.87 -3.33
CA VAL A 96 18.02 10.98 -2.16
C VAL A 96 19.42 10.38 -2.25
N PHE A 97 20.29 10.69 -1.27
CA PHE A 97 21.65 10.18 -1.26
C PHE A 97 21.62 8.66 -1.39
N GLY A 98 22.18 8.14 -2.49
CA GLY A 98 22.20 6.70 -2.79
C GLY A 98 21.03 6.16 -3.62
N ALA A 99 20.04 6.97 -4.00
CA ALA A 99 19.06 6.57 -4.99
C ALA A 99 19.70 6.56 -6.39
N ALA A 100 19.59 5.43 -7.08
CA ALA A 100 20.07 5.33 -8.46
C ALA A 100 19.32 6.36 -9.34
N GLU A 101 20.00 6.89 -10.36
CA GLU A 101 19.37 7.73 -11.38
C GLU A 101 18.09 7.06 -11.89
N GLY A 102 16.95 7.74 -11.70
CA GLY A 102 15.64 7.28 -12.16
C GLY A 102 14.69 6.74 -11.08
N GLU A 103 15.12 6.64 -9.82
CA GLU A 103 14.21 6.31 -8.72
C GLU A 103 13.34 7.53 -8.31
N ARG A 104 12.02 7.34 -8.26
CA ARG A 104 11.05 8.42 -8.08
C ARG A 104 10.30 8.25 -6.75
N THR A 105 10.76 8.94 -5.72
CA THR A 105 10.01 9.06 -4.47
C THR A 105 8.97 10.16 -4.60
N PHE A 106 7.72 9.83 -4.24
CA PHE A 106 6.67 10.83 -4.10
C PHE A 106 6.60 11.21 -2.62
N GLY A 107 6.66 12.51 -2.38
CA GLY A 107 6.73 13.11 -1.07
C GLY A 107 8.14 13.34 -0.55
N ASP A 108 8.24 14.23 0.43
CA ASP A 108 9.49 14.70 1.01
C ASP A 108 9.56 14.30 2.48
N VAL A 109 10.32 13.23 2.78
CA VAL A 109 10.46 12.73 4.15
C VAL A 109 11.13 13.74 5.10
N ALA A 110 11.81 14.76 4.57
CA ALA A 110 12.38 15.83 5.37
C ALA A 110 11.33 16.90 5.78
N LYS A 111 10.18 16.94 5.08
CA LYS A 111 9.07 17.82 5.47
C LYS A 111 8.27 17.21 6.62
N ARG A 112 7.68 18.10 7.43
CA ARG A 112 6.69 17.74 8.46
C ARG A 112 5.48 17.00 7.88
N SER A 113 5.08 17.36 6.66
CA SER A 113 4.08 16.63 5.88
C SER A 113 4.70 16.20 4.56
N PRO A 114 5.07 14.91 4.42
CA PRO A 114 5.70 14.43 3.20
C PRO A 114 4.87 14.63 1.95
N TYR A 115 3.54 14.80 2.07
CA TYR A 115 2.63 14.92 0.94
C TYR A 115 1.90 16.26 0.87
N GLU A 116 2.52 17.33 1.37
CA GLU A 116 1.92 18.67 1.36
C GLU A 116 1.62 19.19 -0.05
N ASP A 117 2.42 18.80 -1.05
CA ASP A 117 2.30 19.29 -2.42
C ASP A 117 1.28 18.45 -3.20
N VAL A 118 0.05 18.94 -3.23
CA VAL A 118 -1.09 18.31 -3.90
C VAL A 118 -1.77 19.23 -4.91
N GLU A 119 -2.39 18.64 -5.92
CA GLU A 119 -3.21 19.31 -6.93
C GLU A 119 -4.55 18.57 -7.08
N LYS A 120 -5.62 19.29 -7.43
CA LYS A 120 -6.86 18.67 -7.91
C LYS A 120 -6.86 18.65 -9.43
N VAL A 121 -6.97 17.47 -10.02
CA VAL A 121 -6.95 17.27 -11.47
C VAL A 121 -8.04 16.27 -11.88
N ALA A 122 -8.49 16.34 -13.13
CA ALA A 122 -9.42 15.33 -13.63
C ALA A 122 -8.73 13.96 -13.71
N LEU A 123 -9.43 12.91 -13.30
CA LEU A 123 -8.88 11.55 -13.30
C LEU A 123 -8.42 11.12 -14.70
N ARG A 124 -9.14 11.52 -15.76
CA ARG A 124 -8.76 11.26 -17.15
C ARG A 124 -7.41 11.86 -17.52
N ASP A 125 -7.05 13.01 -16.97
CA ASP A 125 -5.77 13.67 -17.27
C ASP A 125 -4.62 12.90 -16.59
N VAL A 126 -4.86 12.38 -15.39
CA VAL A 126 -3.93 11.46 -14.72
C VAL A 126 -3.74 10.19 -15.55
N MET A 127 -4.81 9.59 -16.06
CA MET A 127 -4.72 8.38 -16.88
C MET A 127 -4.02 8.63 -18.22
N ALA A 128 -4.29 9.75 -18.88
CA ALA A 128 -3.62 10.15 -20.12
C ALA A 128 -2.11 10.33 -19.90
N GLU A 129 -1.70 10.98 -18.81
CA GLU A 129 -0.29 11.12 -18.42
C GLU A 129 0.37 9.75 -18.13
N LEU A 130 -0.34 8.84 -17.46
CA LEU A 130 0.18 7.50 -17.19
C LEU A 130 0.31 6.64 -18.46
N GLN A 131 -0.49 6.92 -19.48
CA GLN A 131 -0.45 6.24 -20.77
C GLN A 131 0.62 6.79 -21.72
N SER A 132 0.96 8.09 -21.62
CA SER A 132 1.93 8.73 -22.52
C SER A 132 3.37 8.20 -22.37
N GLN A 133 3.67 7.50 -21.27
CA GLN A 133 5.01 7.01 -20.90
C GLN A 133 6.07 8.11 -20.70
N GLU A 134 5.73 9.38 -20.91
CA GLU A 134 6.56 10.54 -20.62
C GLU A 134 6.55 10.81 -19.13
N SER A 135 7.73 10.98 -18.52
CA SER A 135 7.98 11.02 -17.06
C SER A 135 6.77 11.44 -16.19
N PRO A 136 5.90 10.48 -15.76
CA PRO A 136 4.72 10.84 -14.99
C PRO A 136 5.11 11.55 -13.69
N GLY A 137 4.60 12.77 -13.55
CA GLY A 137 4.74 13.68 -12.44
C GLY A 137 3.58 13.62 -11.45
N ARG A 138 2.49 12.91 -11.76
CA ARG A 138 1.32 12.77 -10.89
C ARG A 138 1.17 11.37 -10.28
N TYR A 139 0.72 11.34 -9.04
CA TYR A 139 0.36 10.11 -8.32
C TYR A 139 -0.96 10.33 -7.57
N ALA A 140 -2.05 9.73 -8.06
CA ALA A 140 -3.32 9.71 -7.34
C ALA A 140 -3.20 8.69 -6.20
N ALA A 141 -3.14 9.16 -4.96
CA ALA A 141 -2.82 8.32 -3.82
C ALA A 141 -3.84 8.51 -2.71
N SER A 142 -4.39 7.40 -2.22
CA SER A 142 -5.40 7.39 -1.16
C SER A 142 -6.66 8.19 -1.57
N VAL A 143 -7.12 8.03 -2.81
CA VAL A 143 -8.34 8.69 -3.33
C VAL A 143 -9.56 7.99 -2.72
N PRO A 144 -10.34 8.63 -1.83
CA PRO A 144 -11.51 8.01 -1.20
C PRO A 144 -12.62 7.78 -2.22
N LEU A 145 -13.02 6.53 -2.43
CA LEU A 145 -13.93 6.19 -3.52
C LEU A 145 -15.34 6.71 -3.27
N GLU A 146 -15.89 6.53 -2.06
CA GLU A 146 -17.23 7.03 -1.73
C GLU A 146 -17.41 8.53 -1.98
N ARG A 147 -16.36 9.31 -1.69
CA ARG A 147 -16.38 10.77 -1.80
C ARG A 147 -16.02 11.27 -3.19
N ASP A 148 -14.91 10.79 -3.74
CA ASP A 148 -14.31 11.37 -4.96
C ASP A 148 -14.71 10.61 -6.23
N LEU A 149 -15.05 9.32 -6.13
CA LEU A 149 -15.36 8.42 -7.25
C LEU A 149 -16.56 7.48 -6.93
N PRO A 150 -17.74 8.04 -6.61
CA PRO A 150 -18.87 7.27 -6.09
C PRO A 150 -19.38 6.19 -7.05
N GLU A 151 -19.24 6.38 -8.37
CA GLU A 151 -19.61 5.39 -9.38
C GLU A 151 -18.77 4.11 -9.26
N LEU A 152 -17.47 4.27 -9.05
CA LEU A 152 -16.57 3.15 -8.80
C LEU A 152 -16.83 2.53 -7.42
N SER A 153 -17.15 3.36 -6.42
CA SER A 153 -17.53 2.87 -5.09
C SER A 153 -18.77 1.97 -5.14
N ALA A 154 -19.81 2.38 -5.89
CA ALA A 154 -21.02 1.59 -6.07
C ALA A 154 -20.74 0.24 -6.73
N LEU A 155 -19.81 0.21 -7.70
CA LEU A 155 -19.38 -1.03 -8.36
C LEU A 155 -18.66 -2.00 -7.41
N LEU A 156 -17.92 -1.47 -6.44
CA LEU A 156 -17.11 -2.22 -5.48
C LEU A 156 -17.88 -2.68 -4.24
N LYS A 157 -19.05 -2.09 -3.99
CA LYS A 157 -19.83 -2.33 -2.79
C LYS A 157 -20.19 -3.82 -2.59
N PRO A 158 -20.63 -4.58 -3.60
CA PRO A 158 -20.90 -6.02 -3.43
C PRO A 158 -19.66 -6.82 -2.98
N GLN A 159 -18.47 -6.44 -3.45
CA GLN A 159 -17.21 -7.10 -3.07
C GLN A 159 -16.80 -6.74 -1.64
N GLU A 160 -17.01 -5.49 -1.23
CA GLU A 160 -16.82 -5.06 0.15
C GLU A 160 -17.75 -5.82 1.11
N GLU A 161 -19.04 -5.93 0.76
CA GLU A 161 -20.04 -6.68 1.55
C GLU A 161 -19.67 -8.17 1.63
N ALA A 162 -19.19 -8.76 0.54
CA ALA A 162 -18.70 -10.14 0.53
C ALA A 162 -17.46 -10.33 1.43
N LEU A 163 -16.52 -9.36 1.42
CA LEU A 163 -15.31 -9.38 2.27
C LEU A 163 -15.70 -9.28 3.74
N ALA A 164 -16.55 -8.31 4.08
CA ALA A 164 -17.07 -8.13 5.42
C ALA A 164 -17.81 -9.38 5.92
N SER A 165 -18.63 -10.01 5.07
CA SER A 165 -19.37 -11.22 5.43
C SER A 165 -18.47 -12.43 5.63
N SER A 166 -17.37 -12.55 4.88
CA SER A 166 -16.50 -13.73 4.91
C SER A 166 -15.44 -13.68 6.01
N VAL A 167 -14.83 -12.50 6.22
CA VAL A 167 -13.68 -12.33 7.13
C VAL A 167 -13.78 -11.08 8.00
N GLY A 168 -14.89 -10.35 7.96
CA GLY A 168 -15.09 -9.12 8.75
C GLY A 168 -14.98 -9.33 10.26
N PHE A 169 -15.36 -10.51 10.77
CA PHE A 169 -15.15 -10.84 12.19
C PHE A 169 -13.68 -10.81 12.60
N ALA A 170 -12.76 -11.16 11.68
CA ALA A 170 -11.33 -11.12 11.92
C ALA A 170 -10.72 -9.74 11.62
N LEU A 171 -11.32 -8.95 10.73
CA LEU A 171 -10.80 -7.63 10.31
C LEU A 171 -11.31 -6.46 11.16
N GLY A 172 -12.42 -6.64 11.87
CA GLY A 172 -13.15 -5.55 12.50
C GLY A 172 -14.01 -4.76 11.51
N PRO A 173 -14.68 -3.68 11.95
CA PRO A 173 -15.56 -2.90 11.07
C PRO A 173 -14.76 -2.10 10.02
N PRO A 174 -15.33 -1.85 8.83
CA PRO A 174 -14.73 -0.99 7.81
C PRO A 174 -14.43 0.41 8.36
N VAL A 175 -13.30 0.98 7.92
CA VAL A 175 -12.92 2.35 8.28
C VAL A 175 -13.65 3.34 7.37
N PRO A 176 -14.25 4.42 7.91
CA PRO A 176 -14.90 5.44 7.09
C PRO A 176 -13.98 6.03 6.02
N GLY A 177 -14.50 6.19 4.79
CA GLY A 177 -13.75 6.71 3.65
C GLY A 177 -12.91 5.67 2.89
N ALA A 178 -12.94 4.41 3.31
CA ALA A 178 -12.57 3.28 2.48
C ALA A 178 -13.79 2.80 1.64
N PRO A 179 -13.58 2.06 0.53
CA PRO A 179 -12.29 1.76 -0.10
C PRO A 179 -11.61 3.01 -0.68
N VAL A 180 -10.28 2.96 -0.80
CA VAL A 180 -9.47 4.01 -1.43
C VAL A 180 -8.74 3.48 -2.67
N MET A 181 -8.59 4.31 -3.70
CA MET A 181 -7.83 3.99 -4.90
C MET A 181 -6.44 4.63 -4.88
N TYR A 182 -5.48 3.92 -5.47
CA TYR A 182 -4.20 4.50 -5.86
C TYR A 182 -3.93 4.20 -7.33
N LEU A 183 -3.53 5.23 -8.06
CA LEU A 183 -3.26 5.20 -9.48
C LEU A 183 -1.95 5.93 -9.76
N GLY A 184 -1.02 5.20 -10.38
CA GLY A 184 0.35 5.65 -10.49
C GLY A 184 1.17 4.95 -11.57
N ALA A 185 2.37 5.46 -11.79
CA ALA A 185 3.34 4.90 -12.73
C ALA A 185 4.42 4.06 -12.04
N GLY A 186 5.20 3.38 -12.86
CA GLY A 186 6.27 2.51 -12.42
C GLY A 186 7.42 3.32 -11.84
N GLY A 187 8.00 2.79 -10.78
CA GLY A 187 9.08 3.45 -10.05
C GLY A 187 8.60 4.44 -8.99
N GLN A 188 7.29 4.68 -8.87
CA GLN A 188 6.72 5.41 -7.74
C GLN A 188 6.89 4.60 -6.45
N ARG A 189 7.39 5.26 -5.40
CA ARG A 189 7.60 4.65 -4.08
C ARG A 189 6.82 5.38 -3.01
N THR A 190 6.19 4.61 -2.14
CA THR A 190 5.73 5.09 -0.84
C THR A 190 6.85 4.81 0.17
N PRO A 191 7.26 5.81 0.99
CA PRO A 191 8.23 5.59 2.06
C PRO A 191 7.75 4.50 3.03
N LEU A 192 8.69 3.89 3.74
CA LEU A 192 8.37 2.91 4.78
C LEU A 192 7.49 3.56 5.85
N HIS A 193 6.34 2.93 6.12
CA HIS A 193 5.39 3.34 7.14
C HIS A 193 4.67 2.13 7.74
N CYS A 194 4.02 2.34 8.88
CA CYS A 194 2.98 1.45 9.41
C CYS A 194 1.63 2.17 9.40
N ASP A 195 0.57 1.40 9.18
CA ASP A 195 -0.82 1.85 9.30
C ASP A 195 -1.42 1.29 10.61
N PRO A 196 -2.34 2.01 11.27
CA PRO A 196 -3.02 1.53 12.49
C PRO A 196 -4.09 0.45 12.23
N THR A 197 -4.34 0.16 10.96
CA THR A 197 -5.52 -0.56 10.47
C THR A 197 -5.12 -1.77 9.65
N GLU A 198 -6.00 -2.76 9.61
CA GLU A 198 -5.86 -3.88 8.70
C GLU A 198 -6.13 -3.43 7.27
N ASN A 199 -5.26 -3.82 6.33
CA ASN A 199 -5.31 -3.38 4.95
C ASN A 199 -5.44 -4.58 4.00
N ILE A 200 -6.50 -4.63 3.21
CA ILE A 200 -6.60 -5.54 2.06
C ILE A 200 -6.30 -4.73 0.80
N THR A 201 -5.17 -5.01 0.15
CA THR A 201 -4.78 -4.34 -1.10
C THR A 201 -4.99 -5.26 -2.30
N VAL A 202 -5.80 -4.81 -3.25
CA VAL A 202 -6.08 -5.49 -4.51
C VAL A 202 -5.37 -4.76 -5.64
N VAL A 203 -4.53 -5.47 -6.39
CA VAL A 203 -3.88 -4.92 -7.59
C VAL A 203 -4.81 -5.20 -8.78
N VAL A 204 -5.45 -4.14 -9.30
CA VAL A 204 -6.38 -4.23 -10.43
C VAL A 204 -5.63 -4.30 -11.75
N GLN A 205 -4.61 -3.46 -11.89
CA GLN A 205 -3.77 -3.41 -13.08
C GLN A 205 -2.30 -3.20 -12.70
N GLY A 206 -1.41 -3.85 -13.44
CA GLY A 206 0.03 -3.70 -13.27
C GLY A 206 0.57 -4.56 -12.13
N GLN A 207 1.60 -4.06 -11.44
CA GLN A 207 2.26 -4.77 -10.35
C GLN A 207 2.67 -3.79 -9.26
N LYS A 208 2.59 -4.22 -8.00
CA LYS A 208 3.13 -3.50 -6.85
C LYS A 208 4.06 -4.40 -6.08
N ARG A 209 5.23 -3.87 -5.73
CA ARG A 209 6.22 -4.57 -4.90
C ARG A 209 6.12 -4.04 -3.48
N PHE A 210 5.96 -4.96 -2.54
CA PHE A 210 5.96 -4.65 -1.12
C PHE A 210 7.27 -5.13 -0.49
N ARG A 211 7.80 -4.31 0.41
CA ARG A 211 8.83 -4.73 1.36
C ARG A 211 8.19 -4.57 2.74
N LEU A 212 7.97 -5.69 3.41
CA LEU A 212 7.26 -5.75 4.67
C LEU A 212 8.25 -6.10 5.78
N PHE A 213 7.99 -5.56 6.96
CA PHE A 213 8.78 -5.80 8.16
C PHE A 213 7.81 -6.18 9.27
N GLY A 214 8.08 -7.27 9.97
CA GLY A 214 7.29 -7.64 11.15
C GLY A 214 7.45 -6.61 12.27
N PRO A 215 6.50 -6.52 13.22
CA PRO A 215 6.59 -5.59 14.35
C PRO A 215 7.88 -5.71 15.17
N ALA A 216 8.46 -6.92 15.26
CA ALA A 216 9.76 -7.14 15.92
C ALA A 216 10.93 -6.37 15.28
N ALA A 217 10.80 -5.97 14.01
CA ALA A 217 11.80 -5.15 13.33
C ALA A 217 11.75 -3.66 13.75
N PHE A 218 10.67 -3.22 14.40
CA PHE A 218 10.41 -1.81 14.71
C PHE A 218 11.59 -1.07 15.39
N PRO A 219 12.30 -1.64 16.38
CA PRO A 219 13.46 -0.98 16.99
C PRO A 219 14.60 -0.68 16.01
N PHE A 220 14.69 -1.43 14.90
CA PHE A 220 15.74 -1.28 13.89
C PHE A 220 15.36 -0.34 12.75
N LEU A 221 14.06 -0.05 12.56
CA LEU A 221 13.55 0.77 11.45
C LEU A 221 13.69 2.28 11.71
N ARG A 222 14.14 2.70 12.89
CA ARG A 222 14.33 4.11 13.29
C ARG A 222 13.14 4.99 12.89
N PRO A 223 11.93 4.68 13.38
CA PRO A 223 10.74 5.46 13.08
C PRO A 223 10.98 6.96 13.34
N GLN A 224 10.66 7.81 12.37
CA GLN A 224 10.61 9.26 12.55
C GLN A 224 9.16 9.72 12.74
N GLY A 225 9.00 10.67 13.65
CA GLY A 225 7.72 11.02 14.26
C GLY A 225 7.94 11.03 15.76
N GLY A 226 8.06 12.22 16.33
CA GLY A 226 8.38 12.38 17.75
C GLY A 226 7.32 11.79 18.68
N LEU A 227 7.48 12.07 19.97
CA LEU A 227 6.55 11.65 21.02
C LEU A 227 5.08 12.00 20.70
N LEU A 228 4.83 13.13 20.02
CA LEU A 228 3.48 13.62 19.70
C LEU A 228 2.72 12.74 18.69
N PRO A 229 3.28 12.36 17.52
CA PRO A 229 2.72 11.31 16.66
C PRO A 229 2.39 10.00 17.38
N ALA A 230 3.29 9.53 18.26
CA ALA A 230 3.09 8.31 19.04
C ALA A 230 1.96 8.46 20.10
N ILE A 231 1.88 9.62 20.75
CA ILE A 231 0.79 9.96 21.68
C ILE A 231 -0.53 10.13 20.92
N SER A 232 -0.54 10.76 19.75
CA SER A 232 -1.73 10.95 18.90
C SER A 232 -2.27 9.61 18.42
N CYS A 233 -1.39 8.69 18.04
CA CYS A 233 -1.71 7.28 17.81
C CYS A 233 -2.46 6.69 19.01
N TRP A 234 -1.84 6.80 20.19
CA TRP A 234 -2.33 6.15 21.41
C TRP A 234 -3.67 6.73 21.88
N LEU A 235 -3.86 8.05 21.79
CA LEU A 235 -5.06 8.74 22.24
C LEU A 235 -6.22 8.70 21.24
N SER A 236 -5.91 8.75 19.95
CA SER A 236 -6.92 9.02 18.91
C SER A 236 -7.26 7.79 18.08
N GLY A 237 -6.52 6.68 18.24
CA GLY A 237 -6.59 5.53 17.32
C GLY A 237 -6.12 5.84 15.89
N VAL A 238 -5.68 7.07 15.64
CA VAL A 238 -5.15 7.52 14.35
C VAL A 238 -3.64 7.59 14.50
N VAL A 239 -2.95 6.52 14.10
CA VAL A 239 -1.49 6.55 13.91
C VAL A 239 -1.22 7.42 12.68
N PRO A 240 -0.56 8.59 12.81
CA PRO A 240 0.06 9.19 11.64
C PRO A 240 1.09 8.18 11.14
N ALA A 241 1.00 7.82 9.86
CA ALA A 241 1.96 6.93 9.21
C ALA A 241 3.38 7.29 9.67
N VAL A 242 4.01 6.38 10.42
CA VAL A 242 5.33 6.63 11.01
C VAL A 242 6.35 6.39 9.92
N TYR A 243 6.89 7.47 9.36
CA TYR A 243 7.82 7.36 8.25
C TYR A 243 9.21 7.02 8.76
N SER A 244 9.89 6.08 8.09
CA SER A 244 11.34 5.94 8.26
C SER A 244 12.07 6.72 7.16
N PRO A 245 13.12 7.48 7.49
CA PRO A 245 14.00 8.11 6.49
C PRO A 245 14.87 7.05 5.78
N VAL A 246 14.95 5.84 6.33
CA VAL A 246 15.66 4.73 5.70
C VAL A 246 14.85 4.34 4.47
N ASP A 247 15.40 4.62 3.27
CA ASP A 247 14.89 3.97 2.08
C ASP A 247 15.19 2.49 2.23
N ALA A 248 14.18 1.75 2.66
CA ALA A 248 14.25 0.32 2.83
C ALA A 248 14.83 -0.35 1.59
N PHE A 249 14.64 0.20 0.38
CA PHE A 249 15.19 -0.31 -0.88
C PHE A 249 16.67 0.01 -1.10
N ALA A 250 17.18 1.14 -0.60
CA ALA A 250 18.60 1.50 -0.71
C ALA A 250 19.49 0.60 0.16
N GLU A 251 18.99 0.09 1.29
CA GLU A 251 19.79 -0.75 2.20
C GLU A 251 20.01 -2.20 1.75
N ALA A 252 19.34 -2.70 0.70
CA ALA A 252 19.54 -4.09 0.26
C ALA A 252 20.97 -4.39 -0.23
N SER A 253 21.74 -3.34 -0.58
CA SER A 253 23.16 -3.43 -0.88
C SER A 253 24.04 -3.41 0.39
N TYR A 254 23.54 -2.87 1.50
CA TYR A 254 24.24 -2.79 2.79
C TYR A 254 24.19 -4.12 3.55
N TRP A 255 23.02 -4.76 3.60
CA TRP A 255 22.83 -6.06 4.27
C TRP A 255 23.53 -7.25 3.58
N ARG A 256 23.89 -7.11 2.29
CA ARG A 256 24.75 -8.10 1.61
C ARG A 256 26.25 -7.95 1.95
N ARG A 257 26.66 -6.82 2.55
CA ARG A 257 28.07 -6.56 2.90
C ARG A 257 28.37 -6.72 4.38
N THR A 258 27.36 -6.77 5.24
CA THR A 258 27.56 -7.21 6.62
C THR A 258 27.59 -8.72 6.66
N SER A 259 28.71 -9.30 6.26
CA SER A 259 29.14 -10.60 6.80
C SER A 259 28.95 -10.56 8.31
N PRO A 260 28.57 -11.69 8.95
CA PRO A 260 28.47 -11.74 10.40
C PRO A 260 29.77 -11.20 11.00
N ARG A 261 29.68 -10.20 11.89
CA ARG A 261 30.83 -9.83 12.69
C ARG A 261 31.31 -11.11 13.39
N PRO A 262 32.58 -11.50 13.26
CA PRO A 262 33.10 -12.61 14.03
C PRO A 262 32.87 -12.30 15.51
N GLY A 263 32.05 -13.10 16.19
CA GLY A 263 31.82 -12.98 17.64
C GLY A 263 30.41 -12.61 18.11
N CYS A 264 29.43 -12.36 17.24
CA CYS A 264 28.02 -12.32 17.71
C CYS A 264 27.42 -13.73 17.71
N PRO A 265 26.98 -14.28 18.86
CA PRO A 265 26.25 -15.54 18.89
C PRO A 265 24.94 -15.39 18.11
N ALA A 266 24.60 -16.40 17.31
CA ALA A 266 23.31 -16.46 16.64
C ALA A 266 22.18 -16.40 17.69
N PRO A 267 21.12 -15.61 17.46
CA PRO A 267 19.96 -15.67 18.33
C PRO A 267 19.33 -17.08 18.22
N LEU A 268 19.08 -17.67 19.39
CA LEU A 268 18.32 -18.91 19.56
C LEU A 268 16.88 -18.74 19.06
#